data_AF-A0AAI8IP29-F1
#
_entry.id   AF-A0AAI8IP29-F1
#
_cell.length_a   1.000
_cell.length_b   1.000
_cell.length_c   1.000
_cell.angle_alpha   90.00
_cell.angle_beta   90.00
_cell.angle_gamma   90.00
#
_symmetry.space_group_name_H-M   'P 1'
#
loop_
_entity.id
_entity.type
_entity.pdbx_description
1 polymer ?
#
loop_
_entity_poly.entity_id
_entity_poly.type
_entity_poly.pdbx_seq_one_letter_code
_entity_poly.pdbx_strand_id
1 'polypeptide(L)'
;MRSTETERMLRLRDVARLPAEVLVKRFEEDFGNLVTAAVADATRRLPAPVRRLLDGLEWHLDWADALVWAEGELQVSAERMTLLGDPRLRRVEGQLRQVRVRLHEARCVAADYRRQDRERLEQGRLLTARATALSWLGKALPEEYAALFAARVAELGIPPLRRHTASRDVFDSIEQAVAQGRLRVTAGPEVTALLELPDDTFRAAVADDVREQNARNVLLRHPLVLRRWHAGLARLCELTVGPARASSATALGRLPVDLAGLPRQEAMQIINARRFFCAVQQRRLDCDRTVRGLMAEIVRRERADPVNTARREAGVHARLRLAEAHPEAYARIREELRAYESEPGHLDPARLTSDVRGALKARLLAELGTGGGDPAPDPPAAQPSPAPRPAPRPKPGAPENRPGRDRPGLGQGCGPRPVPGPPARTATGHPSLRKAACRRAEPSR
;
A
#
# COMPACT_ATOMS: atom_id res chain seq x y z
N MET A 1 8.75 32.97 33.17
CA MET A 1 8.29 31.73 33.84
C MET A 1 7.78 30.77 32.77
N ARG A 2 8.39 29.56 32.72
CA ARG A 2 7.97 28.32 32.03
C ARG A 2 7.70 28.34 30.51
N SER A 3 8.78 28.31 29.72
CA SER A 3 8.80 27.72 28.37
C SER A 3 10.04 26.84 28.24
N THR A 4 9.99 25.58 28.68
CA THR A 4 11.10 24.61 28.55
C THR A 4 10.66 23.16 28.33
N GLU A 5 9.48 22.90 27.77
CA GLU A 5 8.96 21.52 27.60
C GLU A 5 8.64 21.11 26.15
N THR A 6 8.87 22.00 25.20
CA THR A 6 8.53 21.80 23.78
C THR A 6 9.61 21.09 22.95
N GLU A 7 10.79 20.79 23.49
CA GLU A 7 11.89 20.18 22.70
C GLU A 7 12.64 19.06 23.45
N ARG A 8 11.95 18.00 23.88
CA ARG A 8 12.67 16.80 24.33
C ARG A 8 12.24 15.58 23.55
N MET A 9 13.15 15.17 22.65
CA MET A 9 13.19 13.82 22.10
C MET A 9 13.04 12.81 23.25
N LEU A 10 12.09 11.89 23.09
CA LEU A 10 11.78 10.89 24.10
C LEU A 10 13.04 10.06 24.39
N ARG A 11 13.25 9.70 25.66
CA ARG A 11 14.24 8.68 26.01
C ARG A 11 13.55 7.34 26.12
N LEU A 12 14.26 6.29 25.71
CA LEU A 12 13.77 4.89 25.75
C LEU A 12 13.18 4.48 27.11
N ARG A 13 13.72 4.99 28.22
CA ARG A 13 13.27 4.68 29.58
C ARG A 13 11.97 5.37 29.99
N ASP A 14 11.64 6.47 29.32
CA ASP A 14 10.51 7.33 29.69
C ASP A 14 9.22 6.88 28.97
N VAL A 15 9.34 6.19 27.82
CA VAL A 15 8.19 5.71 27.02
C VAL A 15 7.19 4.90 27.86
N ALA A 16 7.67 3.97 28.69
CA ALA A 16 6.80 3.10 29.49
C ALA A 16 6.05 3.83 30.61
N ARG A 17 6.44 5.08 30.91
CA ARG A 17 5.87 5.90 32.00
C ARG A 17 4.88 6.94 31.49
N LEU A 18 4.85 7.18 30.18
CA LEU A 18 3.96 8.17 29.58
C LEU A 18 2.61 7.53 29.19
N PRO A 19 1.50 8.26 29.39
CA PRO A 19 0.20 7.82 28.92
C PRO A 19 0.13 7.87 27.38
N ALA A 20 -0.77 7.06 26.80
CA ALA A 20 -0.89 6.90 25.35
C ALA A 20 -1.19 8.22 24.64
N GLU A 21 -2.02 9.08 25.26
CA GLU A 21 -2.44 10.37 24.72
C GLU A 21 -1.28 11.37 24.62
N VAL A 22 -0.32 11.30 25.56
CA VAL A 22 0.89 12.12 25.50
C VAL A 22 1.83 11.60 24.42
N LEU A 23 1.94 10.28 24.28
CA LEU A 23 2.76 9.66 23.24
C LEU A 23 2.26 10.01 21.83
N VAL A 24 0.95 9.99 21.60
CA VAL A 24 0.34 10.42 20.32
C VAL A 24 0.81 11.82 19.92
N LYS A 25 0.68 12.81 20.80
CA LYS A 25 1.13 14.18 20.53
C LYS A 25 2.62 14.25 20.18
N ARG A 26 3.45 13.48 20.91
CA ARG A 26 4.90 13.43 20.65
C ARG A 26 5.24 12.78 19.31
N PHE A 27 4.45 11.80 18.87
CA PHE A 27 4.65 11.14 17.58
C PHE A 27 4.25 12.04 16.41
N GLU A 28 3.20 12.84 16.58
CA GLU A 28 2.75 13.84 15.61
C GLU A 28 3.77 14.99 15.47
N GLU A 29 4.37 15.43 16.58
CA GLU A 29 5.43 16.45 16.61
C GLU A 29 6.72 15.97 15.92
N ASP A 30 7.19 14.77 16.27
CA ASP A 30 8.44 14.21 15.74
C ASP A 30 8.37 12.69 15.61
N PHE A 31 8.59 12.20 14.38
CA PHE A 31 8.66 10.77 14.09
C PHE A 31 9.79 10.06 14.85
N GLY A 32 10.88 10.77 15.20
CA GLY A 32 11.96 10.23 16.04
C GLY A 32 11.46 9.75 17.42
N ASN A 33 10.40 10.37 17.94
CA ASN A 33 9.73 9.91 19.16
C ASN A 33 9.02 8.57 18.95
N LEU A 34 8.40 8.36 17.78
CA LEU A 34 7.79 7.08 17.42
C LEU A 34 8.85 5.99 17.22
N VAL A 35 9.99 6.30 16.59
CA VAL A 35 11.15 5.39 16.49
C VAL A 35 11.62 4.97 17.89
N THR A 36 11.73 5.92 18.81
CA THR A 36 12.10 5.63 20.20
C THR A 36 11.07 4.73 20.89
N ALA A 37 9.78 5.00 20.69
CA ALA A 37 8.71 4.18 21.24
C ALA A 37 8.69 2.76 20.65
N ALA A 38 8.95 2.63 19.35
CA ALA A 38 9.07 1.34 18.66
C ALA A 38 10.25 0.50 19.18
N VAL A 39 11.41 1.13 19.42
CA VAL A 39 12.54 0.44 20.06
C VAL A 39 12.20 0.06 21.50
N ALA A 40 11.46 0.91 22.23
CA ALA A 40 11.03 0.59 23.59
C ALA A 40 10.04 -0.59 23.60
N ASP A 41 9.13 -0.64 22.65
CA ASP A 41 8.19 -1.75 22.46
C ASP A 41 8.90 -3.08 22.17
N ALA A 42 9.92 -3.04 21.30
CA ALA A 42 10.71 -4.23 20.98
C ALA A 42 11.58 -4.70 22.17
N THR A 43 12.14 -3.77 22.95
CA THR A 43 13.20 -4.09 23.92
C THR A 43 12.77 -4.07 25.38
N ARG A 44 11.57 -3.59 25.68
CA ARG A 44 11.04 -3.43 27.04
C ARG A 44 9.59 -3.90 27.10
N ARG A 45 9.11 -4.13 28.32
CA ARG A 45 7.68 -4.37 28.55
C ARG A 45 6.95 -3.03 28.59
N LEU A 46 6.27 -2.68 27.49
CA LEU A 46 5.37 -1.54 27.47
C LEU A 46 4.00 -1.88 28.09
N PRO A 47 3.32 -0.89 28.72
CA PRO A 47 1.94 -1.05 29.17
C PRO A 47 1.00 -1.46 28.04
N ALA A 48 -0.01 -2.28 28.35
CA ALA A 48 -0.99 -2.75 27.36
C ALA A 48 -1.70 -1.63 26.57
N PRO A 49 -2.05 -0.46 27.17
CA PRO A 49 -2.61 0.66 26.41
C PRO A 49 -1.68 1.16 25.29
N VAL A 50 -0.38 1.27 25.56
CA VAL A 50 0.61 1.77 24.57
C VAL A 50 0.82 0.74 23.46
N ARG A 51 0.85 -0.56 23.78
CA ARG A 51 0.92 -1.60 22.74
C ARG A 51 -0.31 -1.59 21.84
N ARG A 52 -1.51 -1.50 22.43
CA ARG A 52 -2.77 -1.38 21.67
C ARG A 52 -2.82 -0.14 20.79
N LEU A 53 -2.20 0.97 21.21
CA LEU A 53 -2.04 2.16 20.38
C LEU A 53 -1.20 1.83 19.13
N LEU A 54 0.01 1.28 19.31
CA LEU A 54 0.93 0.96 18.21
C LEU A 54 0.39 -0.10 17.26
N ASP A 55 -0.24 -1.16 17.80
CA ASP A 55 -0.89 -2.22 17.03
C ASP A 55 -2.25 -1.76 16.43
N GLY A 56 -2.67 -0.53 16.70
CA GLY A 56 -3.98 0.01 16.32
C GLY A 56 -4.07 0.40 14.85
N LEU A 57 -5.30 0.49 14.33
CA LEU A 57 -5.58 0.83 12.93
C LEU A 57 -4.93 2.16 12.49
N GLU A 58 -4.80 3.11 13.40
CA GLU A 58 -4.24 4.43 13.11
C GLU A 58 -2.70 4.42 13.02
N TRP A 59 -2.02 3.60 13.84
CA TRP A 59 -0.57 3.69 14.02
C TRP A 59 0.21 2.48 13.48
N HIS A 60 -0.44 1.36 13.17
CA HIS A 60 0.27 0.11 12.82
C HIS A 60 1.23 0.24 11.63
N LEU A 61 0.90 1.06 10.62
CA LEU A 61 1.80 1.32 9.49
C LEU A 61 2.99 2.18 9.90
N ASP A 62 2.74 3.28 10.61
CA ASP A 62 3.79 4.18 11.09
C ASP A 62 4.70 3.49 12.12
N TRP A 63 4.16 2.58 12.92
CA TRP A 63 4.90 1.72 13.83
C TRP A 63 5.81 0.74 13.08
N ALA A 64 5.32 0.08 12.02
CA ALA A 64 6.15 -0.75 11.17
C ALA A 64 7.28 0.04 10.51
N ASP A 65 6.98 1.25 10.00
CA ASP A 65 7.98 2.13 9.39
C ASP A 65 9.03 2.60 10.42
N ALA A 66 8.60 2.89 11.65
CA ALA A 66 9.49 3.25 12.75
C ALA A 66 10.44 2.11 13.15
N LEU A 67 9.96 0.86 13.09
CA LEU A 67 10.79 -0.33 13.30
C LEU A 67 11.78 -0.57 12.15
N VAL A 68 11.40 -0.29 10.90
CA VAL A 68 12.33 -0.33 9.75
C VAL A 68 13.44 0.70 9.92
N TRP A 69 13.09 1.92 10.33
CA TRP A 69 14.08 2.96 10.65
C TRP A 69 15.03 2.47 11.74
N ALA A 70 14.48 2.00 12.87
CA ALA A 70 15.26 1.52 14.00
C ALA A 70 16.20 0.36 13.63
N GLU A 71 15.74 -0.58 12.80
CA GLU A 71 16.57 -1.69 12.31
C GLU A 71 17.82 -1.17 11.59
N GLY A 72 17.66 -0.23 10.64
CA GLY A 72 18.78 0.32 9.88
C GLY A 72 19.81 1.04 10.75
N GLU A 73 19.35 1.90 11.67
CA GLU A 73 20.22 2.65 12.59
C GLU A 73 20.99 1.72 13.54
N LEU A 74 20.31 0.73 14.13
CA LEU A 74 20.94 -0.24 15.02
C LEU A 74 21.92 -1.13 14.26
N GLN A 75 21.61 -1.51 13.02
CA GLN A 75 22.50 -2.32 12.20
C GLN A 75 23.79 -1.57 11.85
N VAL A 76 23.70 -0.34 11.32
CA VAL A 76 24.90 0.46 10.99
C VAL A 76 25.70 0.78 12.25
N SER A 77 25.01 1.04 13.37
CA SER A 77 25.66 1.25 14.67
C SER A 77 26.43 0.01 15.12
N ALA A 78 25.84 -1.18 15.03
CA ALA A 78 26.51 -2.43 15.37
C ALA A 78 27.74 -2.67 14.48
N GLU A 79 27.61 -2.50 13.16
CA GLU A 79 28.70 -2.67 12.21
C GLU A 79 29.88 -1.71 12.49
N ARG A 80 29.58 -0.44 12.81
CA ARG A 80 30.60 0.54 13.21
C ARG A 80 31.23 0.19 14.56
N MET A 81 30.43 -0.26 15.53
CA MET A 81 30.92 -0.66 16.85
C MET A 81 31.83 -1.89 16.77
N THR A 82 31.52 -2.85 15.89
CA THR A 82 32.39 -3.98 15.58
C THR A 82 33.74 -3.52 15.05
N LEU A 83 33.75 -2.61 14.07
CA LEU A 83 34.99 -2.07 13.50
C LEU A 83 35.84 -1.31 14.53
N LEU A 84 35.21 -0.62 15.47
CA LEU A 84 35.90 0.21 16.47
C LEU A 84 36.18 -0.50 17.80
N GLY A 85 35.74 -1.75 17.97
CA GLY A 85 35.87 -2.49 19.23
C GLY A 85 35.07 -1.87 20.39
N ASP A 86 33.90 -1.28 20.13
CA ASP A 86 33.11 -0.60 21.16
C ASP A 86 32.44 -1.62 22.12
N PRO A 87 32.63 -1.49 23.44
CA PRO A 87 32.08 -2.43 24.42
C PRO A 87 30.54 -2.47 24.45
N ARG A 88 29.86 -1.46 23.90
CA ARG A 88 28.40 -1.40 23.83
C ARG A 88 27.80 -2.32 22.76
N LEU A 89 28.63 -2.92 21.90
CA LEU A 89 28.20 -3.77 20.78
C LEU A 89 27.16 -4.82 21.18
N ARG A 90 27.45 -5.62 22.22
CA ARG A 90 26.57 -6.72 22.66
C ARG A 90 25.15 -6.23 22.98
N ARG A 91 25.04 -5.04 23.56
CA ARG A 91 23.74 -4.42 23.88
C ARG A 91 23.01 -4.02 22.61
N VAL A 92 23.70 -3.34 21.67
CA VAL A 92 23.11 -2.88 20.41
C VAL A 92 22.66 -4.06 19.54
N GLU A 93 23.47 -5.13 19.44
CA GLU A 93 23.08 -6.35 18.74
C GLU A 93 21.86 -7.03 19.37
N GLY A 94 21.79 -7.04 20.71
CA GLY A 94 20.63 -7.51 21.44
C GLY A 94 19.37 -6.72 21.08
N GLN A 95 19.46 -5.38 21.04
CA GLN A 95 18.36 -4.51 20.63
C GLN A 95 17.97 -4.76 19.17
N LEU A 96 18.94 -4.88 18.27
CA LEU A 96 18.70 -5.14 16.84
C LEU A 96 17.93 -6.45 16.63
N ARG A 97 18.31 -7.53 17.33
CA ARG A 97 17.59 -8.82 17.25
C ARG A 97 16.12 -8.67 17.69
N GLN A 98 15.87 -7.97 18.78
CA GLN A 98 14.50 -7.74 19.26
C GLN A 98 13.69 -6.87 18.31
N VAL A 99 14.29 -5.80 17.76
CA VAL A 99 13.64 -4.94 16.76
C VAL A 99 13.27 -5.72 15.51
N ARG A 100 14.12 -6.64 15.02
CA ARG A 100 13.81 -7.49 13.87
C ARG A 100 12.63 -8.43 14.11
N VAL A 101 12.57 -9.05 15.29
CA VAL A 101 11.42 -9.89 15.68
C VAL A 101 10.15 -9.04 15.71
N ARG A 102 10.21 -7.88 16.37
CA ARG A 102 9.05 -6.99 16.50
C ARG A 102 8.61 -6.40 15.15
N LEU A 103 9.54 -6.12 14.24
CA LEU A 103 9.24 -5.68 12.88
C LEU A 103 8.51 -6.75 12.07
N HIS A 104 8.89 -8.02 12.24
CA HIS A 104 8.16 -9.12 11.61
C HIS A 104 6.71 -9.18 12.12
N GLU A 105 6.50 -9.07 13.43
CA GLU A 105 5.17 -9.00 14.03
C GLU A 105 4.35 -7.81 13.51
N ALA A 106 4.96 -6.62 13.43
CA ALA A 106 4.30 -5.42 12.89
C ALA A 106 3.86 -5.60 11.44
N ARG A 107 4.66 -6.26 10.61
CA ARG A 107 4.30 -6.61 9.23
C ARG A 107 3.12 -7.58 9.16
N CYS A 108 3.05 -8.55 10.08
CA CYS A 108 1.90 -9.45 10.19
C CYS A 108 0.63 -8.67 10.56
N VAL A 109 0.70 -7.78 11.56
CA VAL A 109 -0.42 -6.90 11.93
C VAL A 109 -0.89 -6.04 10.74
N ALA A 110 0.04 -5.44 10.00
CA ALA A 110 -0.29 -4.67 8.79
C ALA A 110 -0.87 -5.54 7.66
N ALA A 111 -0.44 -6.78 7.51
CA ALA A 111 -1.06 -7.73 6.58
C ALA A 111 -2.49 -8.10 7.01
N ASP A 112 -2.71 -8.26 8.32
CA ASP A 112 -4.01 -8.58 8.90
C ASP A 112 -5.01 -7.45 8.71
N TYR A 113 -4.63 -6.19 8.98
CA TYR A 113 -5.51 -5.05 8.70
C TYR A 113 -5.82 -4.91 7.22
N ARG A 114 -4.84 -5.12 6.33
CA ARG A 114 -5.10 -5.10 4.87
C ARG A 114 -6.07 -6.20 4.45
N ARG A 115 -5.96 -7.39 5.03
CA ARG A 115 -6.91 -8.48 4.77
C ARG A 115 -8.30 -8.12 5.29
N GLN A 116 -8.41 -7.65 6.53
CA GLN A 116 -9.69 -7.22 7.10
C GLN A 116 -10.32 -6.05 6.34
N ASP A 117 -9.53 -5.10 5.84
CA ASP A 117 -10.04 -3.98 5.04
C ASP A 117 -10.59 -4.48 3.70
N ARG A 118 -9.90 -5.41 3.03
CA ARG A 118 -10.41 -6.09 1.83
C ARG A 118 -11.71 -6.83 2.12
N GLU A 119 -11.74 -7.63 3.18
CA GLU A 119 -12.93 -8.33 3.63
C GLU A 119 -14.08 -7.35 3.95
N ARG A 120 -13.81 -6.22 4.60
CA ARG A 120 -14.80 -5.18 4.87
C ARG A 120 -15.26 -4.45 3.61
N LEU A 121 -14.40 -4.23 2.62
CA LEU A 121 -14.80 -3.67 1.34
C LEU A 121 -15.67 -4.66 0.54
N GLU A 122 -15.38 -5.95 0.67
CA GLU A 122 -16.17 -7.03 0.09
C GLU A 122 -17.52 -7.23 0.81
N GLN A 123 -17.54 -7.15 2.14
CA GLN A 123 -18.72 -7.32 3.00
C GLN A 123 -19.57 -6.05 3.13
N GLY A 124 -18.94 -4.87 3.20
CA GLY A 124 -19.57 -3.55 3.27
C GLY A 124 -20.16 -3.11 1.94
N ARG A 125 -19.70 -3.73 0.84
CA ARG A 125 -20.62 -4.08 -0.24
C ARG A 125 -21.47 -5.25 0.26
N LEU A 126 -22.47 -5.00 1.12
CA LEU A 126 -23.54 -5.97 1.28
C LEU A 126 -24.10 -6.14 -0.13
N LEU A 127 -23.72 -7.23 -0.79
CA LEU A 127 -24.08 -7.52 -2.16
C LEU A 127 -25.53 -7.94 -2.11
N THR A 128 -26.41 -6.97 -1.94
CA THR A 128 -27.81 -7.25 -2.18
C THR A 128 -27.91 -7.63 -3.66
N ALA A 129 -28.64 -8.69 -3.95
CA ALA A 129 -28.90 -9.08 -5.32
C ALA A 129 -29.51 -7.90 -6.11
N ARG A 130 -30.27 -7.03 -5.43
CA ARG A 130 -30.79 -5.76 -5.96
C ARG A 130 -29.68 -4.81 -6.38
N ALA A 131 -28.80 -4.40 -5.46
CA ALA A 131 -27.75 -3.43 -5.79
C ALA A 131 -26.78 -3.98 -6.85
N THR A 132 -26.52 -5.30 -6.82
CA THR A 132 -25.69 -5.98 -7.81
C THR A 132 -26.35 -5.96 -9.19
N ALA A 133 -27.64 -6.33 -9.29
CA ALA A 133 -28.39 -6.31 -10.54
C ALA A 133 -28.48 -4.89 -11.14
N LEU A 134 -28.80 -3.89 -10.32
CA LEU A 134 -28.82 -2.48 -10.74
C LEU A 134 -27.45 -2.00 -11.25
N SER A 135 -26.36 -2.43 -10.60
CA SER A 135 -25.00 -2.10 -11.02
C SER A 135 -24.60 -2.79 -12.33
N TRP A 136 -25.03 -4.04 -12.54
CA TRP A 136 -24.75 -4.79 -13.77
C TRP A 136 -25.58 -4.29 -14.93
N LEU A 137 -26.86 -3.96 -14.73
CA LEU A 137 -27.72 -3.38 -15.75
C LEU A 137 -27.14 -2.06 -16.30
N GLY A 138 -26.68 -1.16 -15.43
CA GLY A 138 -26.00 0.07 -15.85
C GLY A 138 -24.69 -0.15 -16.61
N LYS A 139 -24.10 -1.35 -16.55
CA LYS A 139 -22.92 -1.73 -17.36
C LYS A 139 -23.30 -2.42 -18.66
N ALA A 140 -24.47 -3.05 -18.72
CA ALA A 140 -25.01 -3.65 -19.94
C ALA A 140 -25.50 -2.55 -20.91
N LEU A 141 -26.08 -1.48 -20.36
CA LEU A 141 -26.64 -0.36 -21.11
C LEU A 141 -25.92 0.95 -20.75
N PRO A 142 -24.63 1.10 -21.13
CA PRO A 142 -23.80 2.20 -20.66
C PRO A 142 -24.25 3.57 -21.19
N GLU A 143 -24.77 3.64 -22.41
CA GLU A 143 -25.21 4.89 -23.05
C GLU A 143 -26.48 5.44 -22.40
N GLU A 144 -27.50 4.60 -22.23
CA GLU A 144 -28.75 4.98 -21.54
C GLU A 144 -28.50 5.33 -20.07
N TYR A 145 -27.66 4.55 -19.38
CA TYR A 145 -27.23 4.90 -18.02
C TYR A 145 -26.55 6.28 -17.98
N ALA A 146 -25.64 6.56 -18.91
CA ALA A 146 -24.94 7.83 -18.97
C ALA A 146 -25.90 9.00 -19.25
N ALA A 147 -26.89 8.80 -20.12
CA ALA A 147 -27.93 9.80 -20.41
C ALA A 147 -28.80 10.10 -19.18
N LEU A 148 -29.32 9.06 -18.51
CA LEU A 148 -30.13 9.21 -17.28
C LEU A 148 -29.33 9.87 -16.16
N PHE A 149 -28.06 9.49 -16.01
CA PHE A 149 -27.15 10.10 -15.04
C PHE A 149 -26.90 11.58 -15.35
N ALA A 150 -26.62 11.92 -16.60
CA ALA A 150 -26.37 13.29 -17.04
C ALA A 150 -27.61 14.17 -16.84
N ALA A 151 -28.80 13.69 -17.19
CA ALA A 151 -30.06 14.37 -16.95
C ALA A 151 -30.26 14.66 -15.46
N ARG A 152 -30.06 13.65 -14.60
CA ARG A 152 -30.23 13.84 -13.15
C ARG A 152 -29.19 14.79 -12.54
N VAL A 153 -27.95 14.74 -13.01
CA VAL A 153 -26.89 15.67 -12.58
C VAL A 153 -27.24 17.11 -12.98
N ALA A 154 -27.78 17.31 -14.18
CA ALA A 154 -28.22 18.62 -14.66
C ALA A 154 -29.41 19.16 -13.83
N GLU A 155 -30.41 18.33 -13.53
CA GLU A 155 -31.54 18.69 -12.66
C GLU A 155 -31.11 19.15 -11.27
N LEU A 156 -30.08 18.50 -10.70
CA LEU A 156 -29.54 18.84 -9.39
C LEU A 156 -28.63 20.09 -9.41
N GLY A 157 -28.47 20.75 -10.57
CA GLY A 157 -27.58 21.91 -10.73
C GLY A 157 -26.10 21.58 -10.49
N ILE A 158 -25.74 20.30 -10.56
CA ILE A 158 -24.38 19.85 -10.29
C ILE A 158 -23.54 20.10 -11.55
N PRO A 159 -22.40 20.82 -11.47
CA PRO A 159 -21.53 21.02 -12.61
C PRO A 159 -21.17 19.68 -13.27
N PRO A 160 -21.01 19.59 -14.59
CA PRO A 160 -20.54 18.35 -15.21
C PRO A 160 -19.18 17.96 -14.61
N LEU A 161 -18.90 16.66 -14.51
CA LEU A 161 -17.55 16.21 -14.17
C LEU A 161 -16.62 16.79 -15.23
N ARG A 162 -15.67 17.64 -14.80
CA ARG A 162 -14.56 17.98 -15.69
C ARG A 162 -13.90 16.65 -16.06
N ARG A 163 -13.80 16.38 -17.38
CA ARG A 163 -13.07 15.22 -17.87
C ARG A 163 -11.61 15.39 -17.47
N HIS A 164 -11.25 14.82 -16.33
CA HIS A 164 -9.86 14.69 -15.94
C HIS A 164 -9.35 13.39 -16.53
N THR A 165 -8.12 13.41 -17.03
CA THR A 165 -7.39 12.18 -17.32
C THR A 165 -7.34 11.36 -16.04
N ALA A 166 -7.67 10.07 -16.14
CA ALA A 166 -7.57 9.15 -15.01
C ALA A 166 -6.14 9.25 -14.43
N SER A 167 -6.03 9.46 -13.12
CA SER A 167 -4.74 9.56 -12.44
C SER A 167 -3.93 8.29 -12.71
N ARG A 168 -2.70 8.42 -13.19
CA ARG A 168 -1.87 7.25 -13.54
C ARG A 168 -1.25 6.61 -12.30
N ASP A 169 -1.01 7.44 -11.27
CA ASP A 169 -0.44 7.03 -10.00
C ASP A 169 -0.96 7.90 -8.84
N VAL A 170 -0.42 7.65 -7.65
CA VAL A 170 -0.77 8.36 -6.42
C VAL A 170 -0.36 9.84 -6.46
N PHE A 171 0.73 10.18 -7.14
CA PHE A 171 1.21 11.56 -7.23
C PHE A 171 0.34 12.39 -8.17
N ASP A 172 -0.11 11.80 -9.30
CA ASP A 172 -1.11 12.42 -10.19
C ASP A 172 -2.40 12.72 -9.41
N SER A 173 -2.80 11.84 -8.50
CA SER A 173 -3.98 12.03 -7.65
C SER A 173 -3.79 13.23 -6.69
N ILE A 174 -2.60 13.38 -6.11
CA ILE A 174 -2.23 14.50 -5.24
C ILE A 174 -2.22 15.81 -6.03
N GLU A 175 -1.54 15.86 -7.17
CA GLU A 175 -1.44 17.03 -8.05
C GLU A 175 -2.82 17.49 -8.54
N GLN A 176 -3.68 16.56 -8.96
CA GLN A 176 -5.06 16.86 -9.33
C GLN A 176 -5.87 17.40 -8.15
N ALA A 177 -5.70 16.83 -6.95
CA ALA A 177 -6.38 17.31 -5.75
C ALA A 177 -5.94 18.73 -5.37
N VAL A 178 -4.67 19.10 -5.60
CA VAL A 178 -4.20 20.48 -5.45
C VAL A 178 -4.84 21.39 -6.49
N ALA A 179 -4.82 21.02 -7.77
CA ALA A 179 -5.40 21.81 -8.86
C ALA A 179 -6.91 22.05 -8.69
N GLN A 180 -7.62 21.12 -8.06
CA GLN A 180 -9.05 21.21 -7.74
C GLN A 180 -9.34 21.94 -6.42
N GLY A 181 -8.32 22.43 -5.72
CA GLY A 181 -8.46 23.10 -4.42
C GLY A 181 -8.88 22.17 -3.28
N ARG A 182 -8.86 20.85 -3.49
CA ARG A 182 -9.16 19.85 -2.45
C ARG A 182 -8.03 19.78 -1.45
N LEU A 183 -6.78 19.81 -1.90
CA LEU A 183 -5.63 20.07 -1.03
C LEU A 183 -5.32 21.56 -1.12
N ARG A 184 -5.49 22.28 0.01
CA ARG A 184 -5.23 23.72 0.09
C ARG A 184 -3.75 23.93 0.36
N VAL A 185 -2.96 24.02 -0.71
CA VAL A 185 -1.55 24.38 -0.66
C VAL A 185 -1.25 25.44 -1.70
N THR A 186 -0.33 26.33 -1.39
CA THR A 186 0.10 27.41 -2.27
C THR A 186 1.53 27.16 -2.69
N ALA A 187 1.79 27.13 -3.99
CA ALA A 187 3.15 27.12 -4.52
C ALA A 187 3.76 28.52 -4.33
N GLY A 188 4.42 28.74 -3.20
CA GLY A 188 5.23 29.95 -2.99
C GLY A 188 6.45 29.97 -3.91
N PRO A 189 7.14 31.12 -4.02
CA PRO A 189 8.32 31.28 -4.89
C PRO A 189 9.40 30.21 -4.66
N GLU A 190 9.62 29.81 -3.40
CA GLU A 190 10.59 28.79 -3.01
C GLU A 190 10.27 27.40 -3.56
N VAL A 191 8.97 27.03 -3.58
CA VAL A 191 8.50 25.76 -4.14
C VAL A 191 8.64 25.76 -5.65
N THR A 192 8.29 26.87 -6.30
CA THR A 192 8.45 27.03 -7.76
C THR A 192 9.92 26.94 -8.16
N ALA A 193 10.80 27.68 -7.47
CA ALA A 193 12.23 27.62 -7.72
C ALA A 193 12.79 26.20 -7.56
N LEU A 194 12.33 25.47 -6.52
CA LEU A 194 12.72 24.08 -6.29
C LEU A 194 12.25 23.13 -7.41
N LEU A 195 11.04 23.36 -7.95
CA LEU A 195 10.50 22.59 -9.08
C LEU A 195 11.21 22.91 -10.40
N GLU A 196 11.78 24.11 -10.56
CA GLU A 196 12.48 24.55 -11.76
C GLU A 196 13.97 24.16 -11.79
N LEU A 197 14.54 23.69 -10.67
CA LEU A 197 15.94 23.26 -10.63
C LEU A 197 16.24 22.18 -11.70
N PRO A 198 17.46 22.11 -12.24
CA PRO A 198 17.92 20.96 -13.02
C PRO A 198 17.96 19.67 -12.19
N ASP A 199 17.82 18.50 -12.82
CA ASP A 199 17.74 17.20 -12.12
C ASP A 199 18.94 16.89 -11.23
N ASP A 200 20.15 17.25 -11.67
CA ASP A 200 21.36 17.04 -10.87
C ASP A 200 21.40 17.93 -9.63
N THR A 201 20.99 19.19 -9.77
CA THR A 201 20.91 20.16 -8.67
C THR A 201 19.82 19.79 -7.68
N PHE A 202 18.66 19.37 -8.18
CA PHE A 202 17.58 18.88 -7.33
C PHE A 202 18.03 17.63 -6.55
N ARG A 203 18.70 16.67 -7.21
CA ARG A 203 19.23 15.48 -6.55
C ARG A 203 20.29 15.83 -5.50
N ALA A 204 21.13 16.84 -5.74
CA ALA A 204 22.06 17.34 -4.73
C ALA A 204 21.32 17.89 -3.51
N ALA A 205 20.27 18.69 -3.70
CA ALA A 205 19.43 19.17 -2.61
C ALA A 205 18.76 18.03 -1.82
N VAL A 206 18.31 16.97 -2.49
CA VAL A 206 17.80 15.76 -1.81
C VAL A 206 18.92 15.06 -1.03
N ALA A 207 20.13 14.96 -1.58
CA ALA A 207 21.26 14.36 -0.88
C ALA A 207 21.67 15.17 0.36
N ASP A 208 21.56 16.50 0.30
CA ASP A 208 21.80 17.38 1.44
C ASP A 208 20.74 17.19 2.53
N ASP A 209 19.45 17.10 2.18
CA ASP A 209 18.38 16.77 3.14
C ASP A 209 18.57 15.38 3.80
N VAL A 210 19.13 14.41 3.06
CA VAL A 210 19.48 13.09 3.60
C VAL A 210 20.64 13.20 4.60
N ARG A 211 21.64 14.04 4.35
CA ARG A 211 22.78 14.27 5.26
C ARG A 211 22.34 15.01 6.52
N GLU A 212 21.45 15.99 6.39
CA GLU A 212 20.98 16.85 7.47
C GLU A 212 19.75 16.25 8.18
N GLN A 213 19.97 15.20 8.98
CA GLN A 213 18.88 14.52 9.68
C GLN A 213 18.11 15.43 10.67
N ASN A 214 18.77 16.44 11.24
CA ASN A 214 18.20 17.35 12.25
C ASN A 214 17.58 18.63 11.68
N ALA A 215 17.91 19.01 10.44
CA ALA A 215 17.44 20.23 9.78
C ALA A 215 16.71 19.86 8.49
N ARG A 216 15.56 19.19 8.63
CA ARG A 216 14.82 18.62 7.49
C ARG A 216 14.30 19.72 6.59
N ASN A 217 14.47 19.57 5.28
CA ASN A 217 13.95 20.53 4.31
C ASN A 217 12.44 20.34 4.13
N VAL A 218 11.66 21.26 4.70
CA VAL A 218 10.20 21.24 4.65
C VAL A 218 9.66 21.43 3.22
N LEU A 219 10.40 22.07 2.32
CA LEU A 219 9.98 22.32 0.93
C LEU A 219 9.92 21.03 0.11
N LEU A 220 10.82 20.06 0.36
CA LEU A 220 10.80 18.76 -0.32
C LEU A 220 9.54 17.94 -0.03
N ARG A 221 8.87 18.23 1.09
CA ARG A 221 7.63 17.57 1.53
C ARG A 221 6.38 18.23 0.98
N HIS A 222 6.52 19.34 0.25
CA HIS A 222 5.39 20.03 -0.36
C HIS A 222 4.66 19.11 -1.35
N PRO A 223 3.32 19.04 -1.37
CA PRO A 223 2.58 18.07 -2.19
C PRO A 223 2.96 18.04 -3.67
N LEU A 224 3.27 19.21 -4.26
CA LEU A 224 3.69 19.33 -5.66
C LEU A 224 5.13 18.86 -5.93
N VAL A 225 5.97 18.75 -4.89
CA VAL A 225 7.38 18.35 -5.00
C VAL A 225 7.56 16.85 -4.73
N LEU A 226 6.59 16.20 -4.07
CA LEU A 226 6.70 14.80 -3.63
C LEU A 226 7.09 13.82 -4.74
N ARG A 227 6.53 13.97 -5.94
CA ARG A 227 6.89 13.12 -7.10
C ARG A 227 8.39 13.18 -7.39
N ARG A 228 8.92 14.41 -7.48
CA ARG A 228 10.32 14.67 -7.80
C ARG A 228 11.24 14.25 -6.66
N TRP A 229 10.82 14.49 -5.42
CA TRP A 229 11.54 14.04 -4.23
C TRP A 229 11.63 12.52 -4.17
N HIS A 230 10.52 11.81 -4.38
CA HIS A 230 10.48 10.34 -4.43
C HIS A 230 11.42 9.79 -5.51
N ALA A 231 11.41 10.38 -6.73
CA ALA A 231 12.32 9.99 -7.80
C ALA A 231 13.80 10.25 -7.46
N GLY A 232 14.10 11.41 -6.86
CA GLY A 232 15.44 11.75 -6.39
C GLY A 232 15.95 10.77 -5.34
N LEU A 233 15.12 10.41 -4.36
CA LEU A 233 15.45 9.42 -3.34
C LEU A 233 15.67 8.02 -3.92
N ALA A 234 14.82 7.57 -4.85
CA ALA A 234 15.00 6.31 -5.54
C ALA A 234 16.33 6.27 -6.30
N ARG A 235 16.69 7.38 -6.97
CA ARG A 235 17.97 7.49 -7.65
C ARG A 235 19.16 7.47 -6.69
N LEU A 236 19.06 8.14 -5.54
CA LEU A 236 20.10 8.07 -4.50
C LEU A 236 20.27 6.67 -3.93
N CYS A 237 19.19 5.90 -3.75
CA CYS A 237 19.28 4.49 -3.36
C CYS A 237 20.10 3.70 -4.38
N GLU A 238 19.77 3.78 -5.66
CA GLU A 238 20.48 3.07 -6.74
C GLU A 238 21.98 3.38 -6.75
N LEU A 239 22.34 4.67 -6.67
CA LEU A 239 23.73 5.12 -6.67
C LEU A 239 24.50 4.65 -5.42
N THR A 240 23.81 4.38 -4.33
CA THR A 240 24.42 4.02 -3.04
C THR A 240 24.51 2.50 -2.83
N VAL A 241 23.78 1.67 -3.60
CA VAL A 241 23.79 0.20 -3.43
C VAL A 241 25.22 -0.37 -3.44
N GLY A 242 25.99 -0.04 -4.47
CA GLY A 242 27.36 -0.53 -4.64
C GLY A 242 28.29 -0.07 -3.52
N PRO A 243 28.43 1.25 -3.27
CA PRO A 243 29.26 1.78 -2.18
C PRO A 243 28.90 1.25 -0.80
N ALA A 244 27.61 1.08 -0.50
CA ALA A 244 27.14 0.56 0.79
C ALA A 244 27.26 -0.97 0.90
N ARG A 245 27.62 -1.67 -0.18
CA ARG A 245 27.53 -3.14 -0.28
C ARG A 245 26.13 -3.62 0.15
N ALA A 246 25.10 -2.89 -0.25
CA ALA A 246 23.73 -3.21 0.09
C ALA A 246 23.24 -4.41 -0.72
N SER A 247 22.32 -5.20 -0.17
CA SER A 247 21.73 -6.33 -0.90
C SER A 247 20.85 -5.91 -2.08
N SER A 248 20.20 -4.75 -1.99
CA SER A 248 19.39 -4.17 -3.07
C SER A 248 19.17 -2.68 -2.84
N ALA A 249 18.50 -2.01 -3.78
CA ALA A 249 18.05 -0.62 -3.63
C ALA A 249 16.97 -0.42 -2.53
N THR A 250 16.46 -1.51 -1.94
CA THR A 250 15.40 -1.47 -0.90
C THR A 250 15.81 -2.14 0.40
N ALA A 251 16.96 -2.83 0.44
CA ALA A 251 17.42 -3.56 1.61
C ALA A 251 18.93 -3.42 1.78
N LEU A 252 19.34 -2.94 2.95
CA LEU A 252 20.75 -2.84 3.32
C LEU A 252 21.41 -4.23 3.38
N GLY A 253 20.70 -5.24 3.89
CA GLY A 253 21.18 -6.61 3.97
C GLY A 253 22.36 -6.80 4.92
N ARG A 254 22.77 -8.05 5.14
CA ARG A 254 23.99 -8.36 5.91
C ARG A 254 25.20 -7.83 5.16
N LEU A 255 26.17 -7.28 5.88
CA LEU A 255 27.44 -6.88 5.29
C LEU A 255 28.17 -8.12 4.75
N PRO A 256 28.51 -8.17 3.44
CA PRO A 256 29.10 -9.36 2.82
C PRO A 256 30.61 -9.47 3.01
N VAL A 257 31.24 -8.50 3.67
CA VAL A 257 32.70 -8.42 3.86
C VAL A 257 33.05 -8.36 5.34
N ASP A 258 34.19 -8.94 5.72
CA ASP A 258 34.77 -8.74 7.04
C ASP A 258 35.54 -7.41 7.06
N LEU A 259 35.00 -6.43 7.79
CA LEU A 259 35.61 -5.10 7.89
C LEU A 259 36.97 -5.12 8.59
N ALA A 260 37.24 -6.12 9.44
CA ALA A 260 38.51 -6.22 10.15
C ALA A 260 39.67 -6.56 9.20
N GLY A 261 39.37 -7.19 8.06
CA GLY A 261 40.36 -7.53 7.03
C GLY A 261 40.67 -6.40 6.04
N LEU A 262 40.01 -5.26 6.13
CA LEU A 262 40.17 -4.14 5.18
C LEU A 262 41.02 -3.01 5.79
N PRO A 263 41.70 -2.19 4.96
CA PRO A 263 42.28 -0.93 5.42
C PRO A 263 41.23 -0.06 6.10
N ARG A 264 41.58 0.53 7.24
CA ARG A 264 40.66 1.31 8.09
C ARG A 264 39.88 2.38 7.32
N GLN A 265 40.54 3.06 6.38
CA GLN A 265 39.91 4.09 5.54
C GLN A 265 38.81 3.51 4.65
N GLU A 266 39.07 2.38 4.00
CA GLU A 266 38.10 1.68 3.15
C GLU A 266 36.93 1.14 3.97
N ALA A 267 37.21 0.51 5.11
CA ALA A 267 36.17 0.03 6.02
C ALA A 267 35.25 1.17 6.49
N MET A 268 35.82 2.34 6.80
CA MET A 268 35.04 3.52 7.20
C MET A 268 34.23 4.11 6.04
N GLN A 269 34.74 4.10 4.81
CA GLN A 269 33.99 4.50 3.62
C GLN A 269 32.75 3.63 3.41
N ILE A 270 32.88 2.31 3.56
CA ILE A 270 31.75 1.38 3.49
C ILE A 270 30.73 1.69 4.59
N ILE A 271 31.16 1.88 5.84
CA ILE A 271 30.27 2.24 6.96
C ILE A 271 29.53 3.56 6.69
N ASN A 272 30.22 4.58 6.20
CA ASN A 272 29.62 5.87 5.88
C ASN A 272 28.62 5.76 4.73
N ALA A 273 28.92 4.97 3.69
CA ALA A 273 27.99 4.71 2.60
C ALA A 273 26.74 3.96 3.09
N ARG A 274 26.89 3.00 4.02
CA ARG A 274 25.77 2.29 4.66
C ARG A 274 24.91 3.20 5.51
N ARG A 275 25.53 4.10 6.29
CA ARG A 275 24.81 5.14 7.04
C ARG A 275 24.02 6.05 6.10
N PHE A 276 24.64 6.52 5.01
CA PHE A 276 23.95 7.33 4.02
C PHE A 276 22.80 6.56 3.37
N PHE A 277 22.99 5.30 2.98
CA PHE A 277 21.92 4.44 2.45
C PHE A 277 20.74 4.32 3.42
N CYS A 278 20.99 4.08 4.71
CA CYS A 278 19.95 4.07 5.74
C CYS A 278 19.22 5.41 5.82
N ALA A 279 19.93 6.54 5.79
CA ALA A 279 19.32 7.86 5.79
C ALA A 279 18.44 8.10 4.55
N VAL A 280 18.86 7.65 3.35
CA VAL A 280 18.01 7.71 2.15
C VAL A 280 16.74 6.89 2.34
N GLN A 281 16.86 5.66 2.87
CA GLN A 281 15.72 4.79 3.13
C GLN A 281 14.74 5.40 4.14
N GLN A 282 15.25 6.09 5.17
CA GLN A 282 14.42 6.84 6.12
C GLN A 282 13.66 7.98 5.44
N ARG A 283 14.30 8.72 4.54
CA ARG A 283 13.63 9.77 3.77
C ARG A 283 12.59 9.22 2.80
N ARG A 284 12.79 8.03 2.26
CA ARG A 284 11.76 7.34 1.47
C ARG A 284 10.55 6.99 2.30
N LEU A 285 10.74 6.45 3.51
CA LEU A 285 9.63 6.17 4.44
C LEU A 285 8.91 7.47 4.84
N ASP A 286 9.64 8.55 5.09
CA ASP A 286 9.05 9.88 5.34
C ASP A 286 8.17 10.33 4.15
N CYS A 287 8.66 10.16 2.92
CA CYS A 287 7.92 10.50 1.70
C CYS A 287 6.65 9.64 1.56
N ASP A 288 6.77 8.31 1.72
CA ASP A 288 5.65 7.37 1.62
C ASP A 288 4.59 7.67 2.70
N ARG A 289 5.01 7.97 3.93
CA ARG A 289 4.13 8.39 5.02
C ARG A 289 3.39 9.69 4.69
N THR A 290 4.10 10.67 4.13
CA THR A 290 3.50 11.94 3.69
C THR A 290 2.45 11.70 2.60
N VAL A 291 2.77 10.84 1.62
CA VAL A 291 1.84 10.44 0.56
C VAL A 291 0.60 9.74 1.14
N ARG A 292 0.76 8.79 2.06
CA ARG A 292 -0.37 8.13 2.75
C ARG A 292 -1.26 9.14 3.46
N GLY A 293 -0.67 10.08 4.21
CA GLY A 293 -1.40 11.13 4.93
C GLY A 293 -2.21 12.03 3.99
N LEU A 294 -1.61 12.48 2.89
CA LEU A 294 -2.30 13.30 1.89
C LEU A 294 -3.42 12.52 1.20
N MET A 295 -3.22 11.26 0.85
CA MET A 295 -4.26 10.44 0.24
C MET A 295 -5.44 10.19 1.20
N ALA A 296 -5.17 9.95 2.48
CA ALA A 296 -6.22 9.85 3.49
C ALA A 296 -7.02 11.16 3.59
N GLU A 297 -6.34 12.31 3.56
CA GLU A 297 -6.98 13.63 3.57
C GLU A 297 -7.82 13.89 2.32
N ILE A 298 -7.32 13.53 1.14
CA ILE A 298 -8.07 13.61 -0.13
C ILE A 298 -9.36 12.79 -0.02
N VAL A 299 -9.26 11.52 0.35
CA VAL A 299 -10.42 10.62 0.49
C VAL A 299 -11.40 11.16 1.53
N ARG A 300 -10.92 11.69 2.66
CA ARG A 300 -11.77 12.30 3.69
C ARG A 300 -12.55 13.49 3.13
N ARG A 301 -11.89 14.40 2.41
CA ARG A 301 -12.55 15.56 1.79
C ARG A 301 -13.52 15.14 0.69
N GLU A 302 -13.17 14.17 -0.14
CA GLU A 302 -14.07 13.66 -1.17
C GLU A 302 -15.33 13.03 -0.59
N ARG A 303 -15.22 12.33 0.55
CA ARG A 303 -16.38 11.78 1.27
C ARG A 303 -17.24 12.85 1.93
N ALA A 304 -16.63 13.94 2.38
CA ALA A 304 -17.33 15.06 3.02
C ALA A 304 -17.97 16.04 2.02
N ASP A 305 -17.57 16.01 0.74
CA ASP A 305 -18.10 16.89 -0.31
C ASP A 305 -19.57 16.56 -0.63
N PRO A 306 -20.52 17.49 -0.37
CA PRO A 306 -21.93 17.31 -0.69
C PRO A 306 -22.18 17.02 -2.18
N VAL A 307 -21.36 17.57 -3.08
CA VAL A 307 -21.48 17.34 -4.53
C VAL A 307 -21.21 15.87 -4.86
N ASN A 308 -20.22 15.24 -4.22
CA ASN A 308 -19.93 13.83 -4.44
C ASN A 308 -21.03 12.93 -3.88
N THR A 309 -21.64 13.29 -2.75
CA THR A 309 -22.83 12.60 -2.23
C THR A 309 -23.99 12.69 -3.20
N ALA A 310 -24.33 13.90 -3.66
CA ALA A 310 -25.41 14.13 -4.62
C ALA A 310 -25.16 13.41 -5.96
N ARG A 311 -23.91 13.32 -6.43
CA ARG A 311 -23.56 12.50 -7.60
C ARG A 311 -23.75 11.00 -7.37
N ARG A 312 -23.40 10.48 -6.18
CA ARG A 312 -23.66 9.07 -5.85
C ARG A 312 -25.16 8.79 -5.87
N GLU A 313 -25.96 9.69 -5.32
CA GLU A 313 -27.43 9.60 -5.35
C GLU A 313 -27.98 9.67 -6.77
N ALA A 314 -27.45 10.56 -7.63
CA ALA A 314 -27.81 10.61 -9.05
C ALA A 314 -27.49 9.29 -9.78
N GLY A 315 -26.36 8.65 -9.46
CA GLY A 315 -26.00 7.32 -9.97
C GLY A 315 -26.94 6.21 -9.50
N VAL A 316 -27.41 6.27 -8.26
CA VAL A 316 -28.45 5.35 -7.75
C VAL A 316 -29.77 5.58 -8.47
N HIS A 317 -30.19 6.84 -8.61
CA HIS A 317 -31.41 7.23 -9.31
C HIS A 317 -31.40 6.75 -10.77
N ALA A 318 -30.31 7.00 -11.51
CA ALA A 318 -30.18 6.57 -12.90
C ALA A 318 -30.30 5.04 -13.05
N ARG A 319 -29.72 4.26 -12.13
CA ARG A 319 -29.86 2.79 -12.16
C ARG A 319 -31.29 2.33 -11.88
N LEU A 320 -32.01 3.00 -10.97
CA LEU A 320 -33.40 2.68 -10.69
C LEU A 320 -34.29 2.97 -11.91
N ARG A 321 -34.13 4.15 -12.52
CA ARG A 321 -34.84 4.52 -13.76
C ARG A 321 -34.52 3.56 -14.92
N LEU A 322 -33.28 3.11 -15.02
CA LEU A 322 -32.88 2.12 -16.03
C LEU A 322 -33.57 0.76 -15.79
N ALA A 323 -33.70 0.33 -14.54
CA ALA A 323 -34.42 -0.90 -14.21
C ALA A 323 -35.93 -0.80 -14.43
N GLU A 324 -36.51 0.39 -14.26
CA GLU A 324 -37.92 0.66 -14.60
C GLU A 324 -38.15 0.64 -16.12
N ALA A 325 -37.19 1.14 -16.90
CA ALA A 325 -37.25 1.10 -18.37
C ALA A 325 -37.01 -0.30 -18.94
N HIS A 326 -36.19 -1.12 -18.26
CA HIS A 326 -35.81 -2.47 -18.70
C HIS A 326 -36.14 -3.54 -17.64
N PRO A 327 -37.43 -3.75 -17.33
CA PRO A 327 -37.84 -4.63 -16.23
C PRO A 327 -37.45 -6.10 -16.48
N GLU A 328 -37.50 -6.56 -17.73
CA GLU A 328 -37.15 -7.94 -18.11
C GLU A 328 -35.65 -8.22 -17.95
N ALA A 329 -34.79 -7.31 -18.44
CA ALA A 329 -33.34 -7.42 -18.29
C ALA A 329 -32.93 -7.39 -16.81
N TYR A 330 -33.56 -6.51 -16.02
CA TYR A 330 -33.35 -6.46 -14.58
C TYR A 330 -33.80 -7.76 -13.89
N ALA A 331 -34.98 -8.29 -14.24
CA ALA A 331 -35.51 -9.54 -13.71
C ALA A 331 -34.61 -10.74 -14.04
N ARG A 332 -34.11 -10.81 -15.27
CA ARG A 332 -33.17 -11.86 -15.72
C ARG A 332 -31.90 -11.90 -14.88
N ILE A 333 -31.27 -10.74 -14.63
CA ILE A 333 -30.09 -10.66 -13.76
C ILE A 333 -30.45 -11.07 -12.33
N ARG A 334 -31.61 -10.63 -11.81
CA ARG A 334 -32.09 -10.98 -10.47
C ARG A 334 -32.32 -12.47 -10.29
N GLU A 335 -32.83 -13.14 -11.32
CA GLU A 335 -33.08 -14.58 -11.31
C GLU A 335 -31.78 -15.39 -11.26
N GLU A 336 -30.81 -15.05 -12.10
CA GLU A 336 -29.49 -15.69 -12.09
C GLU A 336 -28.74 -15.49 -10.77
N LEU A 337 -28.91 -14.32 -10.13
CA LEU A 337 -28.31 -14.05 -8.83
C LEU A 337 -28.96 -14.84 -7.68
N ARG A 338 -30.19 -15.33 -7.85
CA ARG A 338 -30.95 -16.03 -6.80
C ARG A 338 -30.28 -17.32 -6.34
N ALA A 339 -29.61 -18.02 -7.25
CA ALA A 339 -28.87 -19.25 -6.94
C ALA A 339 -27.72 -19.04 -5.93
N TYR A 340 -27.29 -17.79 -5.75
CA TYR A 340 -26.18 -17.42 -4.87
C TYR A 340 -26.63 -16.68 -3.61
N GLU A 341 -27.93 -16.60 -3.34
CA GLU A 341 -28.47 -16.01 -2.12
C GLU A 341 -28.34 -16.99 -0.93
N SER A 342 -27.89 -16.50 0.22
CA SER A 342 -27.97 -17.22 1.51
C SER A 342 -29.30 -16.95 2.22
N GLU A 343 -29.81 -15.74 2.07
CA GLU A 343 -31.13 -15.27 2.52
C GLU A 343 -31.77 -14.44 1.40
N PRO A 344 -33.11 -14.30 1.36
CA PRO A 344 -33.77 -13.53 0.31
C PRO A 344 -33.14 -12.15 0.09
N GLY A 345 -32.61 -11.93 -1.11
CA GLY A 345 -31.96 -10.69 -1.53
C GLY A 345 -30.53 -10.47 -1.04
N HIS A 346 -29.95 -11.38 -0.26
CA HIS A 346 -28.59 -11.30 0.28
C HIS A 346 -27.68 -12.35 -0.37
N LEU A 347 -26.68 -11.89 -1.13
CA LEU A 347 -25.72 -12.77 -1.79
C LEU A 347 -24.69 -13.28 -0.80
N ASP A 348 -24.42 -14.58 -0.85
CA ASP A 348 -23.42 -15.26 -0.04
C ASP A 348 -22.04 -15.15 -0.70
N PRO A 349 -21.06 -14.43 -0.12
CA PRO A 349 -19.71 -14.33 -0.66
C PRO A 349 -19.00 -15.69 -0.80
N ALA A 350 -19.38 -16.70 0.00
CA ALA A 350 -18.82 -18.04 -0.11
C ALA A 350 -19.34 -18.80 -1.35
N ARG A 351 -20.55 -18.49 -1.82
CA ARG A 351 -21.16 -19.09 -3.02
C ARG A 351 -20.86 -18.29 -4.28
N LEU A 352 -20.88 -16.96 -4.18
CA LEU A 352 -20.55 -16.04 -5.25
C LEU A 352 -19.11 -15.54 -5.10
N THR A 353 -18.15 -16.45 -5.26
CA THR A 353 -16.73 -16.11 -5.22
C THR A 353 -16.37 -15.13 -6.33
N SER A 354 -15.21 -14.45 -6.22
CA SER A 354 -14.78 -13.45 -7.20
C SER A 354 -14.77 -13.98 -8.65
N ASP A 355 -14.29 -15.21 -8.85
CA ASP A 355 -14.18 -15.83 -10.17
C ASP A 355 -15.55 -16.15 -10.76
N VAL A 356 -16.44 -16.76 -9.95
CA VAL A 356 -17.83 -17.08 -10.34
C VAL A 356 -18.58 -15.79 -10.68
N ARG A 357 -18.42 -14.76 -9.84
CA ARG A 357 -19.01 -13.44 -10.10
C ARG A 357 -18.52 -12.83 -11.40
N GLY A 358 -17.22 -12.93 -11.68
CA GLY A 358 -16.59 -12.41 -12.89
C GLY A 358 -17.17 -13.07 -14.14
N ALA A 359 -17.21 -14.41 -14.16
CA ALA A 359 -17.76 -15.20 -15.26
C ALA A 359 -19.25 -14.93 -15.47
N LEU A 360 -20.05 -14.96 -14.40
CA LEU A 360 -21.49 -14.70 -14.45
C LEU A 360 -21.80 -13.30 -14.99
N LYS A 361 -21.07 -12.29 -14.50
CA LYS A 361 -21.20 -10.91 -14.98
C LYS A 361 -20.87 -10.82 -16.48
N ALA A 362 -19.75 -11.40 -16.91
CA ALA A 362 -19.33 -11.32 -18.32
C ALA A 362 -20.39 -11.94 -19.25
N ARG A 363 -20.91 -13.12 -18.89
CA ARG A 363 -21.98 -13.80 -19.64
C ARG A 363 -23.24 -12.95 -19.74
N LEU A 364 -23.75 -12.45 -18.60
CA LEU A 364 -24.97 -11.63 -18.56
C LEU A 364 -24.82 -10.30 -19.31
N LEU A 365 -23.65 -9.66 -19.25
CA LEU A 365 -23.40 -8.43 -19.99
C LEU A 365 -23.36 -8.68 -21.51
N ALA A 366 -22.82 -9.83 -21.94
CA ALA A 366 -22.83 -10.21 -23.35
C ALA A 366 -24.26 -10.48 -23.85
N GLU A 367 -25.04 -11.29 -23.12
CA GLU A 367 -26.44 -11.60 -23.46
C GLU A 367 -27.31 -10.35 -23.60
N LEU A 368 -27.19 -9.43 -22.64
CA LEU A 368 -27.99 -8.19 -22.62
C LEU A 368 -27.48 -7.13 -23.60
N GLY A 369 -26.18 -7.14 -23.93
CA GLY A 369 -25.58 -6.26 -24.93
C GLY A 369 -25.91 -6.65 -26.37
N THR A 370 -26.25 -7.91 -26.62
CA THR A 370 -26.65 -8.42 -27.96
C THR A 370 -28.14 -8.28 -28.27
N GLY A 371 -28.99 -7.95 -27.30
CA GLY A 371 -30.46 -7.90 -27.46
C GLY A 371 -31.04 -6.61 -28.05
N GLY A 372 -30.21 -5.67 -28.49
CA GLY A 372 -30.64 -4.37 -29.03
C GLY A 372 -30.81 -4.30 -30.56
N GLY A 373 -30.70 -5.41 -31.28
CA GLY A 373 -30.89 -5.46 -32.73
C GLY A 373 -31.76 -6.64 -33.13
N ASP A 374 -32.72 -6.41 -34.02
CA ASP A 374 -33.52 -7.45 -34.67
C ASP A 374 -32.64 -8.64 -35.10
N PRO A 375 -33.15 -9.89 -35.00
CA PRO A 375 -32.40 -11.06 -35.45
C PRO A 375 -32.13 -10.91 -36.95
N ALA A 376 -30.85 -10.76 -37.30
CA ALA A 376 -30.39 -10.87 -38.68
C ALA A 376 -30.84 -12.23 -39.26
N PRO A 377 -31.28 -12.29 -40.53
CA PRO A 377 -31.71 -13.55 -41.12
C PRO A 377 -30.53 -14.53 -41.18
N ASP A 378 -30.84 -15.81 -40.97
CA ASP A 378 -29.87 -16.89 -40.92
C ASP A 378 -28.87 -16.84 -42.09
N PRO A 379 -27.56 -17.03 -41.83
CA PRO A 379 -26.59 -17.16 -42.91
C PRO A 379 -26.83 -18.48 -43.67
N PRO A 380 -26.69 -18.49 -45.01
CA PRO A 380 -26.86 -19.70 -45.79
C PRO A 380 -25.77 -20.74 -45.44
N ALA A 381 -26.18 -22.01 -45.47
CA ALA A 381 -25.39 -23.17 -45.09
C ALA A 381 -23.97 -23.17 -45.69
N ALA A 382 -22.97 -23.32 -44.82
CA ALA A 382 -21.57 -23.46 -45.20
C ALA A 382 -21.33 -24.75 -45.98
N GLN A 383 -20.73 -24.63 -47.16
CA GLN A 383 -20.16 -25.75 -47.93
C GLN A 383 -18.95 -26.35 -47.18
N PRO A 384 -18.67 -27.65 -47.33
CA PRO A 384 -17.59 -28.32 -46.59
C PRO A 384 -16.20 -27.88 -47.06
N SER A 385 -15.34 -27.53 -46.09
CA SER A 385 -13.94 -27.17 -46.32
C SER A 385 -13.11 -28.35 -46.88
N PRO A 386 -12.13 -28.09 -47.77
CA PRO A 386 -11.18 -29.09 -48.24
C PRO A 386 -10.09 -29.41 -47.18
N ALA A 387 -9.56 -30.63 -47.27
CA ALA A 387 -8.64 -31.28 -46.33
C ALA A 387 -7.33 -30.50 -46.02
N PRO A 388 -6.71 -30.72 -44.84
CA PRO A 388 -5.54 -29.97 -44.39
C PRO A 388 -4.26 -30.31 -45.18
N ARG A 389 -3.46 -29.28 -45.48
CA ARG A 389 -2.13 -29.41 -46.10
C ARG A 389 -1.08 -29.94 -45.10
N PRO A 390 -0.09 -30.72 -45.55
CA PRO A 390 0.94 -31.30 -44.69
C PRO A 390 2.01 -30.28 -44.26
N ALA A 391 2.60 -30.53 -43.09
CA ALA A 391 3.61 -29.70 -42.43
C ALA A 391 4.94 -29.60 -43.22
N PRO A 392 5.66 -28.47 -43.14
CA PRO A 392 6.93 -28.29 -43.84
C PRO A 392 8.08 -29.07 -43.16
N ARG A 393 8.93 -29.68 -44.01
CA ARG A 393 10.16 -30.41 -43.67
C ARG A 393 11.28 -29.47 -43.15
N PRO A 394 12.24 -30.01 -42.36
CA PRO A 394 13.32 -29.24 -41.76
C PRO A 394 14.45 -28.95 -42.77
N LYS A 395 15.09 -27.79 -42.65
CA LYS A 395 16.29 -27.42 -43.45
C LYS A 395 17.59 -27.94 -42.80
N PRO A 396 18.64 -28.23 -43.58
CA PRO A 396 19.88 -28.90 -43.15
C PRO A 396 20.91 -27.93 -42.52
N GLY A 397 21.77 -28.45 -41.63
CA GLY A 397 22.94 -27.76 -41.04
C GLY A 397 24.09 -27.55 -42.05
N ALA A 398 25.30 -27.07 -41.72
CA ALA A 398 26.06 -26.78 -40.48
C ALA A 398 27.28 -25.88 -40.94
N PRO A 399 28.40 -25.59 -40.19
CA PRO A 399 29.04 -26.38 -39.14
C PRO A 399 29.46 -25.66 -37.84
N GLU A 400 29.48 -26.45 -36.77
CA GLU A 400 30.19 -26.23 -35.51
C GLU A 400 31.67 -26.58 -35.64
N ASN A 401 32.53 -25.83 -34.94
CA ASN A 401 33.80 -26.36 -34.42
C ASN A 401 33.63 -26.66 -32.91
N ARG A 402 33.65 -27.95 -32.59
CA ARG A 402 33.92 -28.56 -31.26
C ARG A 402 35.45 -28.62 -31.03
N PRO A 403 36.00 -29.03 -29.86
CA PRO A 403 35.51 -30.01 -28.85
C PRO A 403 35.74 -29.58 -27.37
N GLY A 404 35.35 -30.29 -26.30
CA GLY A 404 34.74 -31.61 -26.11
C GLY A 404 34.62 -31.97 -24.61
N ARG A 405 34.12 -33.20 -24.35
CA ARG A 405 34.20 -34.04 -23.12
C ARG A 405 33.62 -33.49 -21.81
N ASP A 406 33.04 -34.25 -20.90
CA ASP A 406 32.59 -35.64 -20.79
C ASP A 406 31.61 -35.67 -19.61
N ARG A 407 30.56 -36.49 -19.67
CA ARG A 407 29.84 -36.98 -18.47
C ARG A 407 30.23 -38.45 -18.26
N PRO A 408 30.40 -38.88 -17.01
CA PRO A 408 29.99 -40.22 -16.59
C PRO A 408 28.81 -40.14 -15.62
N GLY A 409 27.99 -41.21 -15.63
CA GLY A 409 26.70 -41.29 -14.97
C GLY A 409 26.70 -41.87 -13.55
N LEU A 410 25.48 -41.86 -13.00
CA LEU A 410 24.84 -42.75 -12.03
C LEU A 410 25.65 -43.29 -10.83
N GLY A 411 25.25 -42.86 -9.63
CA GLY A 411 25.53 -43.52 -8.36
C GLY A 411 24.51 -43.10 -7.29
N GLN A 412 23.89 -44.11 -6.66
CA GLN A 412 22.87 -44.05 -5.61
C GLN A 412 23.32 -43.28 -4.34
N GLY A 413 22.38 -42.74 -3.55
CA GLY A 413 22.67 -42.37 -2.16
C GLY A 413 21.65 -41.48 -1.46
N CYS A 414 20.74 -42.09 -0.70
CA CYS A 414 20.13 -41.64 0.56
C CYS A 414 19.99 -40.12 0.84
N GLY A 415 18.77 -39.60 0.71
CA GLY A 415 18.38 -38.35 1.38
C GLY A 415 17.99 -38.62 2.85
N PRO A 416 18.49 -37.85 3.84
CA PRO A 416 17.93 -37.85 5.17
C PRO A 416 16.74 -36.87 5.30
N ARG A 417 15.80 -37.30 6.15
CA ARG A 417 14.44 -36.82 6.43
C ARG A 417 14.32 -35.32 6.80
N PRO A 418 13.14 -34.71 6.56
CA PRO A 418 12.77 -33.43 7.16
C PRO A 418 12.47 -33.57 8.67
N VAL A 419 12.96 -32.62 9.45
CA VAL A 419 12.74 -32.47 10.90
C VAL A 419 11.35 -31.84 11.13
N PRO A 420 10.57 -32.28 12.14
CA PRO A 420 9.19 -31.86 12.34
C PRO A 420 9.07 -30.47 12.97
N GLY A 421 8.07 -29.71 12.51
CA GLY A 421 7.66 -28.44 13.11
C GLY A 421 7.03 -28.64 14.51
N PRO A 422 7.05 -27.59 15.36
CA PRO A 422 6.54 -27.68 16.72
C PRO A 422 5.00 -27.77 16.75
N PRO A 423 4.43 -28.41 17.80
CA PRO A 423 3.02 -28.78 17.84
C PRO A 423 2.08 -27.58 18.02
N ALA A 424 0.91 -27.70 17.37
CA ALA A 424 -0.21 -26.78 17.48
C ALA A 424 -0.65 -26.60 18.93
N ARG A 425 -0.64 -25.36 19.41
CA ARG A 425 -1.31 -25.01 20.67
C ARG A 425 -2.81 -24.89 20.41
N THR A 426 -3.52 -25.64 21.23
CA THR A 426 -4.96 -25.77 21.35
C THR A 426 -5.67 -24.42 21.47
N ALA A 427 -6.73 -24.28 20.69
CA ALA A 427 -7.69 -23.20 20.75
C ALA A 427 -8.33 -23.15 22.14
N THR A 428 -8.13 -22.04 22.86
CA THR A 428 -8.92 -21.66 24.03
C THR A 428 -9.50 -20.27 23.77
N GLY A 429 -10.79 -20.14 24.10
CA GLY A 429 -11.73 -19.15 23.56
C GLY A 429 -11.30 -17.68 23.59
N HIS A 430 -11.56 -17.00 22.48
CA HIS A 430 -11.75 -15.56 22.46
C HIS A 430 -13.09 -15.22 23.13
N PRO A 431 -13.13 -14.34 24.16
CA PRO A 431 -14.38 -13.78 24.62
C PRO A 431 -14.85 -12.71 23.63
N SER A 432 -16.15 -12.76 23.32
CA SER A 432 -16.87 -11.82 22.47
C SER A 432 -16.78 -10.39 23.01
N LEU A 433 -16.31 -9.47 22.15
CA LEU A 433 -16.37 -8.03 22.42
C LEU A 433 -17.83 -7.56 22.36
N ARG A 434 -18.50 -7.56 23.51
CA ARG A 434 -19.74 -6.80 23.73
C ARG A 434 -19.44 -5.31 23.56
N LYS A 435 -20.29 -4.65 22.76
CA LYS A 435 -20.37 -3.19 22.60
C LYS A 435 -20.45 -2.50 23.97
N ALA A 436 -19.46 -1.66 24.30
CA ALA A 436 -19.61 -0.64 25.31
C ALA A 436 -20.04 0.67 24.62
N ALA A 437 -21.31 1.02 24.78
CA ALA A 437 -21.84 2.32 24.42
C ALA A 437 -21.41 3.33 25.50
N CYS A 438 -20.52 4.26 25.17
CA CYS A 438 -20.30 5.44 26.00
C CYS A 438 -21.40 6.47 25.69
N ARG A 439 -22.37 6.56 26.61
CA ARG A 439 -23.33 7.67 26.67
C ARG A 439 -22.57 8.97 26.96
N ARG A 440 -22.85 10.01 26.17
CA ARG A 440 -22.53 11.40 26.51
C ARG A 440 -23.31 11.77 27.78
N ALA A 441 -22.63 12.30 28.77
CA ALA A 441 -23.25 13.06 29.84
C ALA A 441 -23.44 14.50 29.35
N GLU A 442 -24.70 14.93 29.27
CA GLU A 442 -25.07 16.35 29.23
C GLU A 442 -24.91 16.95 30.64
N PRO A 443 -24.47 18.20 30.79
CA PRO A 443 -24.57 18.91 32.04
C PRO A 443 -25.95 19.59 32.13
N SER A 444 -26.77 19.19 33.10
CA SER A 444 -27.89 20.01 33.56
C SER A 444 -27.39 21.01 34.59
N ARG A 445 -27.91 22.24 34.49
CA ARG A 445 -27.76 23.33 35.46
C ARG A 445 -28.44 23.01 36.78
#